data_AF-A0A183HM89-F1
#
_entry.id   AF-A0A183HM89-F1
#
_cell.length_a   1.000
_cell.length_b   1.000
_cell.length_c   1.000
_cell.angle_alpha   90.00
_cell.angle_beta   90.00
_cell.angle_gamma   90.00
#
_symmetry.space_group_name_H-M   'P 1'
#
loop_
_entity.id
_entity.type
_entity.pdbx_description
1 polymer ?
#
loop_
_entity_poly.entity_id
_entity_poly.type
_entity_poly.pdbx_seq_one_letter_code
_entity_poly.pdbx_strand_id
1 'polypeptide(L)'
;MTELPKNHLDFWGDDPWVLYLVARSAMRNGHWKLVALPILEVIHKKAKSFETGMWLTALRDICCSSLSEFTVPSLEKSIENLNSARLSLSALCSSRDSVRYFMFPLRFVDCLCSMYAALRNFLVVINTNLLLNDKPAPFIIKKISIRLQACAVRMNECHDMWLDLYKHCFDADTNTTTFVELYGGMCALFSAALQLFAKQQPLSLVL
;
A
#
# COMPACT_ATOMS: atom_id res chain seq x y z
N MET A 1 20.44 13.62 0.71
CA MET A 1 20.02 14.61 -0.30
C MET A 1 18.50 14.56 -0.37
N THR A 2 17.80 15.47 0.31
CA THR A 2 16.34 15.33 0.56
C THR A 2 15.54 16.62 0.35
N GLU A 3 16.14 17.67 -0.21
CA GLU A 3 15.43 18.92 -0.45
C GLU A 3 15.48 19.27 -1.93
N LEU A 4 14.29 19.42 -2.53
CA LEU A 4 14.12 19.96 -3.86
C LEU A 4 14.31 21.47 -3.82
N PRO A 5 14.75 22.10 -4.92
CA PRO A 5 14.80 23.56 -5.02
C PRO A 5 13.46 24.20 -4.64
N LYS A 6 13.47 25.36 -3.97
CA LYS A 6 12.23 26.04 -3.51
C LYS A 6 11.24 26.32 -4.65
N ASN A 7 11.74 26.50 -5.88
CA ASN A 7 10.95 26.80 -7.07
C ASN A 7 10.77 25.56 -7.97
N HIS A 8 10.99 24.34 -7.48
CA HIS A 8 10.96 23.12 -8.30
C HIS A 8 9.62 22.88 -9.02
N LEU A 9 8.54 23.48 -8.54
CA LEU A 9 7.21 23.43 -9.16
C LEU A 9 7.09 24.40 -10.35
N ASP A 10 7.78 25.55 -10.30
CA ASP A 10 7.69 26.61 -11.31
C ASP A 10 8.35 26.21 -12.65
N PHE A 11 9.24 25.20 -12.63
CA PHE A 11 9.94 24.71 -13.82
C PHE A 11 9.01 24.02 -14.83
N TRP A 12 7.84 23.53 -14.41
CA TRP A 12 6.96 22.71 -15.24
C TRP A 12 5.81 23.52 -15.87
N GLY A 13 5.73 24.81 -15.56
CA GLY A 13 4.68 25.71 -16.03
C GLY A 13 3.33 25.53 -15.30
N ASP A 14 2.31 26.24 -15.79
CA ASP A 14 1.00 26.34 -15.14
C ASP A 14 -0.10 25.44 -15.73
N ASP A 15 0.20 24.79 -16.85
CA ASP A 15 -0.76 23.93 -17.55
C ASP A 15 -1.12 22.70 -16.70
N PRO A 16 -2.39 22.53 -16.29
CA PRO A 16 -2.79 21.43 -15.42
C PRO A 16 -2.53 20.05 -16.02
N TRP A 17 -2.57 19.92 -17.36
CA TRP A 17 -2.32 18.65 -18.03
C TRP A 17 -0.84 18.27 -18.00
N VAL A 18 0.08 19.19 -18.32
CA VAL A 18 1.53 18.98 -18.17
C VAL A 18 1.86 18.63 -16.72
N LEU A 19 1.34 19.39 -15.75
CA LEU A 19 1.54 19.11 -14.32
C LEU A 19 1.03 17.71 -13.94
N TYR A 20 -0.14 17.30 -14.42
CA TYR A 20 -0.67 15.96 -14.20
C TYR A 20 0.26 14.87 -14.76
N LEU A 21 0.81 15.05 -15.96
CA LEU A 21 1.76 14.11 -16.55
C LEU A 21 3.06 14.00 -15.74
N VAL A 22 3.58 15.12 -15.23
CA VAL A 22 4.75 15.15 -14.34
C VAL A 22 4.45 14.41 -13.04
N ALA A 23 3.32 14.69 -12.39
CA ALA A 23 2.90 14.01 -11.17
C ALA A 23 2.78 12.50 -11.39
N ARG A 24 2.15 12.07 -12.49
CA ARG A 24 2.03 10.65 -12.86
C ARG A 24 3.40 9.98 -13.04
N SER A 25 4.33 10.65 -13.71
CA SER A 25 5.71 10.15 -13.87
C SER A 25 6.43 10.06 -12.52
N ALA A 26 6.28 11.06 -11.66
CA ALA A 26 6.86 11.07 -10.32
C ALA A 26 6.31 9.91 -9.46
N MET A 27 5.00 9.64 -9.50
CA MET A 27 4.40 8.48 -8.84
C MET A 27 5.01 7.17 -9.34
N ARG A 28 5.11 7.00 -10.67
CA ARG A 28 5.69 5.79 -11.26
C ARG A 28 7.13 5.54 -10.81
N ASN A 29 7.90 6.59 -10.57
CA ASN A 29 9.30 6.51 -10.14
C ASN A 29 9.48 6.53 -8.60
N GLY A 30 8.40 6.41 -7.81
CA GLY A 30 8.50 6.37 -6.34
C GLY A 30 8.61 7.73 -5.65
N HIS A 31 8.55 8.85 -6.37
CA HIS A 31 8.61 10.21 -5.82
C HIS A 31 7.22 10.73 -5.37
N TRP A 32 6.53 9.93 -4.55
CA TRP A 32 5.11 10.14 -4.25
C TRP A 32 4.88 11.40 -3.41
N LYS A 33 5.54 11.50 -2.24
CA LYS A 33 5.35 12.62 -1.31
C LYS A 33 6.07 13.89 -1.71
N LEU A 34 7.32 13.77 -2.18
CA LEU A 34 8.18 14.94 -2.40
C LEU A 34 7.87 15.68 -3.70
N VAL A 35 7.40 14.98 -4.74
CA VAL A 35 7.18 15.58 -6.06
C VAL A 35 5.73 15.48 -6.48
N ALA A 36 5.16 14.26 -6.51
CA ALA A 36 3.82 14.07 -7.05
C ALA A 36 2.74 14.77 -6.21
N LEU A 37 2.76 14.60 -4.89
CA LEU A 37 1.74 15.15 -3.99
C LEU A 37 1.61 16.68 -4.09
N PRO A 38 2.68 17.50 -3.99
CA PRO A 38 2.58 18.95 -4.17
C PRO A 38 1.97 19.36 -5.52
N ILE A 39 2.34 18.66 -6.60
CA ILE A 39 1.80 18.93 -7.94
C ILE A 39 0.30 18.59 -7.99
N LEU A 40 -0.08 17.43 -7.46
CA LEU A 40 -1.48 16.99 -7.37
C LEU A 40 -2.33 17.98 -6.57
N GLU A 41 -1.79 18.58 -5.51
CA GLU A 41 -2.46 19.61 -4.72
C GLU A 41 -2.71 20.91 -5.51
N VAL A 42 -1.77 21.32 -6.34
CA VAL A 42 -1.92 22.48 -7.22
C VAL A 42 -3.02 22.24 -8.25
N ILE A 43 -2.99 21.10 -8.95
CA ILE A 43 -3.99 20.81 -9.99
C ILE A 43 -5.38 20.50 -9.41
N HIS A 44 -5.45 19.94 -8.19
CA HIS A 44 -6.72 19.68 -7.50
C HIS A 44 -7.50 20.97 -7.26
N LYS A 45 -6.83 22.08 -6.93
CA LYS A 45 -7.48 23.40 -6.77
C LYS A 45 -8.07 23.94 -8.09
N LYS A 46 -7.59 23.45 -9.23
CA LYS A 46 -8.02 23.85 -10.58
C LYS A 46 -9.07 22.87 -11.16
N ALA A 47 -9.46 21.82 -10.42
CA ALA A 47 -10.41 20.82 -10.90
C ALA A 47 -11.82 21.40 -11.08
N LYS A 48 -12.42 21.18 -12.25
CA LYS A 48 -13.74 21.72 -12.62
C LYS A 48 -14.89 20.71 -12.56
N SER A 49 -14.58 19.42 -12.68
CA SER A 49 -15.58 18.34 -12.64
C SER A 49 -15.46 17.54 -11.35
N PHE A 50 -16.59 16.97 -10.91
CA PHE A 50 -16.62 16.09 -9.76
C PHE A 50 -15.70 14.88 -9.96
N GLU A 51 -15.77 14.24 -11.13
CA GLU A 51 -14.96 13.06 -11.45
C GLU A 51 -13.47 13.37 -11.41
N THR A 52 -13.07 14.52 -11.97
CA THR A 52 -11.68 14.98 -11.93
C THR A 52 -11.24 15.25 -10.50
N GLY A 53 -12.08 15.89 -9.69
CA GLY A 53 -11.81 16.15 -8.28
C GLY A 53 -11.63 14.85 -7.47
N MET A 54 -12.51 13.87 -7.68
CA MET A 54 -12.45 12.57 -7.01
C MET A 54 -11.22 11.76 -7.43
N TRP A 55 -10.86 11.80 -8.72
CA TRP A 55 -9.66 11.13 -9.21
C TRP A 55 -8.39 11.74 -8.62
N LEU A 56 -8.29 13.07 -8.60
CA LEU A 56 -7.16 13.77 -8.00
C LEU A 56 -7.11 13.56 -6.49
N THR A 57 -8.25 13.47 -5.80
CA THR A 57 -8.32 13.10 -4.38
C THR A 57 -7.74 11.71 -4.14
N ALA A 58 -8.17 10.72 -4.94
CA ALA A 58 -7.65 9.36 -4.83
C ALA A 58 -6.13 9.31 -5.04
N LEU A 59 -5.60 10.01 -6.06
CA LEU A 59 -4.16 10.05 -6.32
C LEU A 59 -3.37 10.72 -5.18
N ARG A 60 -3.89 11.80 -4.59
CA ARG A 60 -3.27 12.46 -3.43
C ARG A 60 -3.21 11.52 -2.24
N ASP A 61 -4.32 10.86 -1.94
CA ASP A 61 -4.42 9.91 -0.83
C ASP A 61 -3.49 8.69 -1.03
N ILE A 62 -3.38 8.18 -2.26
CA ILE A 62 -2.38 7.16 -2.61
C ILE A 62 -0.96 7.67 -2.35
N CYS A 63 -0.63 8.90 -2.76
CA CYS A 63 0.70 9.47 -2.48
C CYS A 63 0.97 9.57 -0.98
N CYS A 64 -0.01 10.04 -0.21
CA CYS A 64 0.05 10.14 1.25
C CYS A 64 0.22 8.78 1.94
N SER A 65 -0.21 7.69 1.30
CA SER A 65 -0.05 6.32 1.82
C SER A 65 1.37 5.74 1.67
N SER A 66 2.28 6.40 0.95
CA SER A 66 3.67 5.93 0.86
C SER A 66 4.30 5.89 2.25
N LEU A 67 4.90 4.76 2.63
CA LEU A 67 5.56 4.61 3.92
C LEU A 67 6.91 5.32 3.89
N SER A 68 7.12 6.26 4.81
CA SER A 68 8.44 6.83 5.10
C SER A 68 9.20 6.00 6.13
N GLU A 69 8.46 5.33 7.02
CA GLU A 69 8.99 4.53 8.11
C GLU A 69 8.13 3.28 8.29
N PHE A 70 8.75 2.17 8.71
CA PHE A 70 8.07 0.91 8.97
C PHE A 70 7.66 0.81 10.45
N THR A 71 6.69 1.62 10.85
CA THR A 71 6.16 1.67 12.22
C THR A 71 4.65 1.42 12.24
N VAL A 72 4.10 1.05 13.41
CA VAL A 72 2.65 0.86 13.57
C VAL A 72 1.87 2.15 13.25
N PRO A 73 2.23 3.33 13.79
CA PRO A 73 1.52 4.57 13.47
C PRO A 73 1.61 4.95 11.99
N SER A 74 2.78 4.76 11.35
CA SER A 74 2.94 5.05 9.92
C SER A 74 2.08 4.15 9.05
N LEU A 75 1.95 2.86 9.39
CA LEU A 75 1.06 1.93 8.70
C LEU A 75 -0.42 2.26 8.91
N GLU A 76 -0.83 2.59 10.14
CA GLU A 76 -2.20 3.03 10.44
C GLU A 76 -2.56 4.26 9.62
N LYS A 77 -1.68 5.26 9.59
CA LYS A 77 -1.92 6.47 8.79
C LYS A 77 -2.01 6.17 7.30
N SER A 78 -1.19 5.24 6.82
CA SER A 78 -1.21 4.83 5.41
C SER A 78 -2.49 4.08 5.04
N ILE A 79 -2.99 3.23 5.94
CA ILE A 79 -4.27 2.53 5.79
C ILE A 79 -5.45 3.51 5.77
N GLU A 80 -5.45 4.55 6.63
CA GLU A 80 -6.46 5.60 6.58
C GLU A 80 -6.49 6.30 5.21
N ASN A 81 -5.32 6.70 4.71
CA ASN A 81 -5.21 7.34 3.40
C ASN A 81 -5.68 6.40 2.28
N LEU A 82 -5.30 5.12 2.31
CA LEU A 82 -5.78 4.13 1.32
C LEU A 82 -7.30 3.92 1.39
N ASN A 83 -7.90 3.94 2.58
CA ASN A 83 -9.36 3.86 2.71
C ASN A 83 -10.04 5.11 2.13
N SER A 84 -9.47 6.30 2.31
CA SER A 84 -9.95 7.53 1.68
C SER A 84 -9.85 7.49 0.16
N ALA A 85 -8.70 7.01 -0.37
CA ALA A 85 -8.51 6.79 -1.80
C ALA A 85 -9.54 5.81 -2.37
N ARG A 86 -9.77 4.71 -1.64
CA ARG A 86 -10.77 3.70 -2.00
C ARG A 86 -12.18 4.27 -2.09
N LEU A 87 -12.60 5.05 -1.10
CA LEU A 87 -13.93 5.70 -1.14
C LEU A 87 -14.06 6.59 -2.38
N SER A 88 -13.00 7.32 -2.73
CA SER A 88 -12.99 8.18 -3.91
C SER A 88 -13.09 7.38 -5.21
N LEU A 89 -12.35 6.28 -5.32
CA LEU A 89 -12.38 5.38 -6.48
C LEU A 89 -13.71 4.62 -6.58
N SER A 90 -14.30 4.20 -5.47
CA SER A 90 -15.62 3.55 -5.45
C SER A 90 -16.72 4.48 -5.96
N ALA A 91 -16.67 5.77 -5.61
CA ALA A 91 -17.57 6.78 -6.16
C ALA A 91 -17.41 6.89 -7.69
N LEU A 92 -16.17 6.89 -8.19
CA LEU A 92 -15.88 6.90 -9.62
C LEU A 92 -16.31 5.61 -10.34
N CYS A 93 -16.33 4.47 -9.65
CA CYS A 93 -16.85 3.19 -10.14
C CYS A 93 -18.38 3.05 -10.02
N SER A 94 -19.10 4.10 -9.62
CA SER A 94 -20.57 4.01 -9.47
C SER A 94 -21.32 4.02 -10.81
N SER A 95 -20.70 4.48 -11.90
CA SER A 95 -21.28 4.45 -13.25
C SER A 95 -20.66 3.35 -14.12
N ARG A 96 -21.48 2.65 -14.92
CA ARG A 96 -21.01 1.60 -15.83
C ARG A 96 -19.97 2.09 -16.83
N ASP A 97 -20.08 3.35 -17.28
CA ASP A 97 -19.18 3.92 -18.28
C ASP A 97 -17.77 4.22 -17.73
N SER A 98 -17.69 4.50 -16.42
CA SER A 98 -16.46 4.87 -15.73
C SER A 98 -15.77 3.71 -15.01
N VAL A 99 -16.52 2.66 -14.63
CA VAL A 99 -16.00 1.46 -13.97
C VAL A 99 -14.76 0.91 -14.66
N ARG A 100 -14.80 0.77 -15.99
CA ARG A 100 -13.67 0.20 -16.76
C ARG A 100 -12.35 0.98 -16.60
N TYR A 101 -12.40 2.28 -16.31
CA TYR A 101 -11.22 3.11 -16.14
C TYR A 101 -10.67 3.09 -14.72
N PHE A 102 -11.53 2.88 -13.72
CA PHE A 102 -11.16 3.01 -12.30
C PHE A 102 -11.14 1.69 -11.53
N MET A 103 -11.62 0.60 -12.13
CA MET A 103 -11.62 -0.72 -11.50
C MET A 103 -10.21 -1.20 -11.14
N PHE A 104 -9.23 -1.04 -12.04
CA PHE A 104 -7.85 -1.44 -11.75
C PHE A 104 -7.25 -0.65 -10.58
N PRO A 105 -7.24 0.71 -10.59
CA PRO A 105 -6.79 1.49 -9.44
C PRO A 105 -7.52 1.15 -8.14
N LEU A 106 -8.84 0.93 -8.19
CA LEU A 106 -9.63 0.54 -7.02
C LEU A 106 -9.12 -0.76 -6.40
N ARG A 107 -9.00 -1.80 -7.23
CA ARG A 107 -8.52 -3.12 -6.80
C ARG A 107 -7.06 -3.09 -6.34
N PHE A 108 -6.22 -2.28 -6.98
CA PHE A 108 -4.84 -2.05 -6.56
C PHE A 108 -4.79 -1.47 -5.13
N VAL A 109 -5.60 -0.44 -4.84
CA VAL A 109 -5.71 0.17 -3.51
C VAL A 109 -6.21 -0.83 -2.48
N ASP A 110 -7.19 -1.69 -2.82
CA ASP A 110 -7.65 -2.76 -1.93
C ASP A 110 -6.52 -3.75 -1.58
N CYS A 111 -5.76 -4.20 -2.58
CA CYS A 111 -4.64 -5.12 -2.35
C CYS A 111 -3.57 -4.48 -1.43
N LEU A 112 -3.21 -3.22 -1.70
CA LEU A 112 -2.23 -2.49 -0.90
C LEU A 112 -2.72 -2.25 0.54
N CYS A 113 -3.99 -1.91 0.71
CA CYS A 113 -4.61 -1.70 2.02
C CYS A 113 -4.60 -2.98 2.86
N SER A 114 -5.00 -4.11 2.27
CA SER A 114 -4.96 -5.43 2.92
C SER A 114 -3.54 -5.83 3.33
N MET A 115 -2.56 -5.63 2.43
CA MET A 115 -1.15 -5.90 2.72
C MET A 115 -0.64 -5.05 3.88
N TYR A 116 -0.90 -3.74 3.89
CA TYR A 116 -0.48 -2.86 4.99
C TYR A 116 -1.17 -3.21 6.31
N ALA A 117 -2.44 -3.61 6.28
CA ALA A 117 -3.14 -4.11 7.46
C ALA A 117 -2.48 -5.40 8.00
N ALA A 118 -2.08 -6.33 7.14
CA ALA A 118 -1.35 -7.53 7.53
C ALA A 118 0.01 -7.19 8.17
N LEU A 119 0.78 -6.27 7.57
CA LEU A 119 2.06 -5.79 8.10
C LEU A 119 1.89 -5.07 9.44
N ARG A 120 0.84 -4.25 9.61
CA ARG A 120 0.52 -3.59 10.89
C ARG A 120 0.27 -4.63 11.97
N ASN A 121 -0.54 -5.65 11.69
CA ASN A 121 -0.84 -6.70 12.65
C ASN A 121 0.42 -7.46 13.07
N PHE A 122 1.30 -7.76 12.10
CA PHE A 122 2.61 -8.35 12.40
C PHE A 122 3.43 -7.45 13.34
N LEU A 123 3.60 -6.17 13.03
CA LEU A 123 4.36 -5.24 13.88
C LEU A 123 3.77 -5.12 15.28
N VAL A 124 2.45 -5.09 15.42
CA VAL A 124 1.78 -5.09 16.73
C VAL A 124 2.14 -6.37 17.50
N VAL A 125 2.11 -7.54 16.86
CA VAL A 125 2.51 -8.80 17.51
C VAL A 125 3.97 -8.75 17.95
N ILE A 126 4.88 -8.27 17.11
CA ILE A 126 6.30 -8.19 17.44
C ILE A 126 6.55 -7.19 18.58
N ASN A 127 6.05 -5.96 18.47
CA ASN A 127 6.27 -4.90 19.46
C ASN A 127 5.66 -5.26 20.81
N THR A 128 4.47 -5.86 20.84
CA THR A 128 3.82 -6.22 22.10
C THR A 128 4.45 -7.42 22.79
N ASN A 129 5.24 -8.26 22.10
CA ASN A 129 5.70 -9.52 22.67
C ASN A 129 7.23 -9.64 22.82
N LEU A 130 8.03 -9.00 21.96
CA LEU A 130 9.48 -8.95 22.13
C LEU A 130 9.92 -8.00 23.25
N LEU A 131 9.11 -6.97 23.57
CA LEU A 131 9.42 -6.02 24.64
C LEU A 131 9.10 -6.55 26.05
N LEU A 132 8.45 -7.71 26.18
CA LEU A 132 7.84 -8.11 27.46
C LEU A 132 8.67 -9.05 28.34
N ASN A 133 9.76 -9.67 27.88
CA ASN A 133 10.70 -10.41 28.76
C ASN A 133 11.88 -11.02 27.97
N ASP A 134 13.09 -11.00 28.54
CA ASP A 134 14.26 -11.72 28.01
C ASP A 134 14.07 -13.25 28.02
N LYS A 135 13.12 -13.76 28.83
CA LYS A 135 12.70 -15.17 28.88
C LYS A 135 11.17 -15.27 28.96
N PRO A 136 10.45 -15.17 27.84
CA PRO A 136 8.99 -15.30 27.85
C PRO A 136 8.56 -16.70 28.31
N ALA A 137 7.54 -16.78 29.16
CA ALA A 137 6.99 -18.05 29.61
C ALA A 137 6.47 -18.89 28.42
N PRO A 138 6.47 -20.24 28.48
CA PRO A 138 6.09 -21.09 27.35
C PRO A 138 4.70 -20.81 26.75
N PHE A 139 3.73 -20.43 27.59
CA PHE A 139 2.39 -20.06 27.13
C PHE A 139 2.37 -18.76 26.30
N ILE A 140 3.27 -17.82 26.60
CA ILE A 140 3.45 -16.58 25.85
C ILE A 140 4.03 -16.90 24.47
N ILE A 141 5.06 -17.75 24.41
CA ILE A 141 5.66 -18.22 23.16
C ILE A 141 4.61 -18.90 22.26
N LYS A 142 3.79 -19.79 22.83
CA LYS A 142 2.70 -20.44 22.09
C LYS A 142 1.69 -19.43 21.53
N LYS A 143 1.29 -18.43 22.34
CA LYS A 143 0.37 -17.37 21.92
C LYS A 143 0.96 -16.50 20.80
N ILE A 144 2.25 -16.18 20.87
CA ILE A 144 2.98 -15.46 19.83
C ILE A 144 2.98 -16.28 18.53
N SER A 145 3.36 -17.55 18.59
CA SER A 145 3.40 -18.43 17.42
C SER A 145 2.04 -18.50 16.72
N ILE A 146 0.95 -18.68 17.46
CA ILE A 146 -0.42 -18.65 16.91
C ILE A 146 -0.73 -17.32 16.20
N ARG A 147 -0.35 -16.19 16.82
CA ARG A 147 -0.59 -14.86 16.23
C ARG A 147 0.25 -14.62 14.96
N LEU A 148 1.49 -15.11 14.93
CA LEU A 148 2.35 -15.02 13.75
C LEU A 148 1.85 -15.93 12.62
N GLN A 149 1.33 -17.12 12.94
CA GLN A 149 0.65 -17.99 11.97
C GLN A 149 -0.58 -17.29 11.38
N ALA A 150 -1.40 -16.62 12.21
CA ALA A 150 -2.53 -15.84 11.72
C ALA A 150 -2.09 -14.69 10.79
N CYS A 151 -0.97 -14.03 11.08
CA CYS A 151 -0.39 -13.02 10.18
C CYS A 151 0.07 -13.64 8.85
N ALA A 152 0.64 -14.84 8.88
CA ALA A 152 1.04 -15.56 7.67
C ALA A 152 -0.17 -15.90 6.78
N VAL A 153 -1.25 -16.41 7.38
CA VAL A 153 -2.50 -16.69 6.67
C VAL A 153 -3.04 -15.42 6.00
N ARG A 154 -3.12 -14.30 6.72
CA ARG A 154 -3.55 -13.01 6.14
C ARG A 154 -2.65 -12.54 5.01
N MET A 155 -1.35 -12.77 5.11
CA MET A 155 -0.42 -12.41 4.05
C MET A 155 -0.58 -13.31 2.81
N ASN A 156 -0.95 -14.58 3.00
CA ASN A 156 -1.32 -15.46 1.91
C ASN A 156 -2.60 -15.00 1.21
N GLU A 157 -3.61 -14.57 1.96
CA GLU A 157 -4.82 -13.96 1.39
C GLU A 157 -4.47 -12.71 0.57
N CYS A 158 -3.53 -11.88 1.03
CA CYS A 158 -3.03 -10.74 0.26
C CYS A 158 -2.33 -11.18 -1.04
N HIS A 159 -1.55 -12.27 -1.01
CA HIS A 159 -0.95 -12.85 -2.21
C HIS A 159 -2.04 -13.26 -3.22
N ASP A 160 -3.09 -13.94 -2.75
CA ASP A 160 -4.20 -14.38 -3.61
C ASP A 160 -4.93 -13.18 -4.24
N MET A 161 -5.10 -12.07 -3.50
CA MET A 161 -5.65 -10.82 -4.03
C MET A 161 -4.77 -10.22 -5.14
N TRP A 162 -3.46 -10.19 -4.95
CA TRP A 162 -2.51 -9.71 -5.98
C TRP A 162 -2.50 -10.60 -7.21
N LEU A 163 -2.55 -11.91 -7.03
CA LEU A 163 -2.64 -12.88 -8.13
C LEU A 163 -3.95 -12.73 -8.90
N ASP A 164 -5.06 -12.48 -8.20
CA ASP A 164 -6.33 -12.19 -8.85
C ASP A 164 -6.28 -10.89 -9.63
N LEU A 165 -5.68 -9.82 -9.09
CA LEU A 165 -5.47 -8.58 -9.83
C LEU A 165 -4.60 -8.79 -11.08
N TYR A 166 -3.53 -9.55 -10.97
CA TYR A 166 -2.65 -9.91 -12.10
C TYR A 166 -3.41 -10.54 -13.26
N LYS A 167 -4.32 -11.48 -12.98
CA LYS A 167 -5.17 -12.13 -14.00
C LYS A 167 -6.05 -11.15 -14.76
N HIS A 168 -6.38 -10.00 -14.18
CA HIS A 168 -7.20 -8.96 -14.77
C HIS A 168 -6.37 -7.88 -15.48
N CYS A 169 -5.04 -8.03 -15.56
CA CYS A 169 -4.11 -7.09 -16.21
C CYS A 169 -3.83 -7.45 -17.69
N PHE A 170 -4.78 -8.02 -18.42
CA PHE A 170 -4.53 -8.53 -19.79
C PHE A 170 -4.03 -7.44 -20.76
N ASP A 171 -4.55 -6.21 -20.63
CA ASP A 171 -4.18 -5.07 -21.46
C ASP A 171 -3.02 -4.24 -20.87
N ALA A 172 -2.44 -4.66 -19.76
CA ALA A 172 -1.41 -3.90 -19.06
C ALA A 172 -0.03 -4.07 -19.72
N ASP A 173 0.79 -3.03 -19.65
CA ASP A 173 2.19 -3.13 -20.08
C ASP A 173 3.00 -4.06 -19.18
N THR A 174 4.15 -4.51 -19.69
CA THR A 174 5.05 -5.43 -18.97
C THR A 174 5.50 -4.88 -17.62
N ASN A 175 5.71 -3.57 -17.51
CA ASN A 175 6.14 -2.98 -16.24
C ASN A 175 5.03 -3.10 -15.18
N THR A 176 3.78 -2.91 -15.57
CA THR A 176 2.61 -3.03 -14.70
C THR A 176 2.41 -4.46 -14.24
N THR A 177 2.51 -5.44 -15.15
CA THR A 177 2.38 -6.85 -14.79
C THR A 177 3.51 -7.32 -13.88
N THR A 178 4.76 -6.98 -14.18
CA THR A 178 5.91 -7.25 -13.29
C THR A 178 5.75 -6.58 -11.93
N PHE A 179 5.24 -5.35 -11.88
CA PHE A 179 5.04 -4.64 -10.62
C PHE A 179 3.99 -5.32 -9.73
N VAL A 180 2.86 -5.75 -10.30
CA VAL A 180 1.83 -6.51 -9.58
C VAL A 180 2.38 -7.86 -9.09
N GLU A 181 3.13 -8.55 -9.94
CA GLU A 181 3.78 -9.83 -9.59
C GLU A 181 4.76 -9.66 -8.43
N LEU A 182 5.56 -8.58 -8.41
CA LEU A 182 6.49 -8.27 -7.32
C LEU A 182 5.77 -8.13 -5.98
N TYR A 183 4.64 -7.43 -5.91
CA TYR A 183 3.85 -7.35 -4.66
C TYR A 183 3.29 -8.71 -4.25
N GLY A 184 2.79 -9.49 -5.20
CA GLY A 184 2.37 -10.87 -4.95
C GLY A 184 3.52 -11.71 -4.37
N GLY A 185 4.71 -11.61 -4.95
CA GLY A 185 5.93 -12.28 -4.48
C GLY A 185 6.36 -11.83 -3.08
N MET A 186 6.27 -10.53 -2.77
CA MET A 186 6.53 -10.01 -1.42
C MET A 186 5.58 -10.62 -0.39
N CYS A 187 4.29 -10.70 -0.69
CA CYS A 187 3.31 -11.34 0.19
C CYS A 187 3.64 -12.83 0.41
N ALA A 188 3.95 -13.58 -0.65
CA ALA A 188 4.32 -14.99 -0.55
C ALA A 188 5.59 -15.20 0.28
N LEU A 189 6.64 -14.40 0.03
CA LEU A 189 7.89 -14.45 0.79
C LEU A 189 7.66 -14.16 2.28
N PHE A 190 6.88 -13.12 2.58
CA PHE A 190 6.60 -12.73 3.96
C PHE A 190 5.76 -13.79 4.69
N SER A 191 4.76 -14.37 4.01
CA SER A 191 3.98 -15.51 4.54
C SER A 191 4.89 -16.70 4.88
N ALA A 192 5.75 -17.11 3.94
CA ALA A 192 6.68 -18.21 4.14
C ALA A 192 7.66 -17.93 5.29
N ALA A 193 8.21 -16.72 5.36
CA ALA A 193 9.11 -16.31 6.44
C ALA A 193 8.42 -16.36 7.82
N LEU A 194 7.18 -15.90 7.92
CA LEU A 194 6.41 -15.99 9.16
C LEU A 194 6.13 -17.43 9.57
N GLN A 195 5.79 -18.31 8.62
CA GLN A 195 5.56 -19.73 8.91
C GLN A 195 6.85 -20.41 9.39
N LEU A 196 7.99 -20.12 8.77
CA LEU A 196 9.29 -20.62 9.19
C LEU A 196 9.64 -20.12 10.60
N PHE A 197 9.48 -18.82 10.83
CA PHE A 197 9.78 -18.22 12.13
C PHE A 197 8.86 -18.77 13.24
N ALA A 198 7.57 -18.95 12.95
CA ALA A 198 6.61 -19.53 13.89
C ALA A 198 6.91 -21.01 14.21
N LYS A 199 7.52 -21.76 13.27
CA LYS A 199 7.97 -23.15 13.44
C LYS A 199 9.34 -23.26 14.14
N GLN A 200 10.24 -22.29 13.92
CA GLN A 200 11.60 -22.26 14.49
C GLN A 200 11.66 -21.65 15.90
N GLN A 201 10.66 -20.87 16.32
CA GLN A 201 10.49 -20.53 17.73
C GLN A 201 10.49 -21.83 18.54
N PRO A 202 11.22 -21.95 19.67
CA PRO A 202 11.40 -23.19 20.40
C PRO A 202 10.08 -23.64 21.04
N LEU A 203 9.25 -24.28 20.22
CA LEU A 203 8.09 -25.08 20.58
C LEU A 203 8.34 -26.56 20.27
N SER A 204 9.53 -26.91 19.77
CA SER A 204 10.07 -28.27 19.81
C SER A 204 10.89 -28.47 21.09
N LEU A 205 10.35 -28.11 22.26
CA LEU A 205 10.78 -28.76 23.49
C LEU A 205 9.99 -30.07 23.55
N VAL A 206 10.63 -31.12 23.02
CA VAL A 206 10.58 -32.50 23.49
C VAL A 206 9.29 -32.85 24.25
N LEU A 207 8.34 -33.44 23.54
CA LEU A 207 7.48 -34.49 24.09
C LEU A 207 7.98 -35.81 23.54
#